data_AF-A0AB38I366-F1
#
_entry.id   AF-A0AB38I366-F1
#
_cell.length_a   1.000
_cell.length_b   1.000
_cell.length_c   1.000
_cell.angle_alpha   90.00
_cell.angle_beta   90.00
_cell.angle_gamma   90.00
#
_symmetry.space_group_name_H-M   'P 1'
#
loop_
_entity.id
_entity.type
_entity.pdbx_description
1 polymer ?
#
loop_
_entity_poly.entity_id
_entity_poly.type
_entity_poly.pdbx_seq_one_letter_code
_entity_poly.pdbx_strand_id
1 'polypeptide(L)'
;MDLFSKDPKDFAYSSNPLDREIAQSYAQRFWDAGNQTVLLIYAAAFGVYVALGQYPELRNRTLDHEGALVVLALLGNAALIFLLRRMACHEYRLTRTYSEHPLLIDAIWSALHMRITLVCINAAIYLFVLTSILKRALAA
;
A
#
# COMPACT_ATOMS: atom_id res chain seq x y z
N MET A 1 16.76 15.76 -8.51
CA MET A 1 16.18 16.78 -7.62
C MET A 1 16.55 16.39 -6.21
N ASP A 2 17.49 17.11 -5.59
CA ASP A 2 17.85 16.92 -4.19
C ASP A 2 16.68 17.41 -3.32
N LEU A 3 15.90 16.47 -2.80
CA LEU A 3 14.80 16.74 -1.85
C LEU A 3 15.30 17.29 -0.49
N PHE A 4 16.62 17.44 -0.31
CA PHE A 4 17.28 17.92 0.90
C PHE A 4 18.09 19.20 0.66
N SER A 5 17.76 19.98 -0.37
CA SER A 5 18.52 21.20 -0.63
C SER A 5 18.11 22.33 0.33
N LYS A 6 18.87 22.43 1.41
CA LYS A 6 19.16 23.64 2.20
C LYS A 6 18.02 24.14 3.11
N ASP A 7 17.58 23.31 4.04
CA ASP A 7 16.97 23.81 5.26
C ASP A 7 18.11 24.18 6.24
N PRO A 8 18.16 25.36 6.87
CA PRO A 8 19.21 25.72 7.86
C PRO A 8 19.32 24.75 9.04
N LYS A 9 18.35 23.84 9.24
CA LYS A 9 18.41 22.71 10.19
C LYS A 9 19.21 21.51 9.69
N ASP A 10 19.51 21.42 8.39
CA ASP A 10 20.34 20.37 7.79
C ASP A 10 21.80 20.44 8.27
N PHE A 11 22.26 21.60 8.76
CA PHE A 11 23.63 21.75 9.29
C PHE A 11 23.90 20.90 10.55
N ALA A 12 22.87 20.65 11.36
CA ALA A 12 23.00 19.78 12.53
C ALA A 12 23.05 18.31 12.13
N TYR A 13 22.30 17.93 11.08
CA TYR A 13 22.26 16.56 10.55
C TYR A 13 23.45 16.23 9.63
N SER A 14 24.06 17.24 9.00
CA SER A 14 25.25 17.10 8.15
C SER A 14 26.55 16.96 8.93
N SER A 15 26.53 17.20 10.24
CA SER A 15 27.71 17.13 11.11
C SER A 15 28.19 15.69 11.36
N ASN A 16 27.36 14.68 11.08
CA ASN A 16 27.68 13.27 11.27
C ASN A 16 27.38 12.46 9.98
N PRO A 17 28.35 12.30 9.06
CA PRO A 17 28.14 11.61 7.78
C PRO A 17 27.71 10.14 7.94
N LEU A 18 28.10 9.48 9.04
CA LEU A 18 27.69 8.11 9.37
C LEU A 18 26.17 7.97 9.57
N ASP A 19 25.52 8.97 10.18
CA ASP A 19 24.08 8.93 10.46
C ASP A 19 23.26 9.11 9.16
N ARG A 20 23.81 9.82 8.17
CA ARG A 20 23.17 10.00 6.85
C ARG A 20 23.23 8.74 5.99
N GLU A 21 24.37 8.07 5.94
CA GLU A 21 24.54 6.83 5.14
C GLU A 21 23.65 5.68 5.65
N ILE A 22 23.50 5.60 6.98
CA ILE A 22 22.64 4.59 7.62
C ILE A 22 21.15 4.97 7.45
N ALA A 23 20.78 6.23 7.69
CA ALA A 23 19.38 6.66 7.60
C ALA A 23 18.81 6.56 6.18
N GLN A 24 19.60 6.88 5.14
CA GLN A 24 19.13 6.84 3.76
C GLN A 24 18.84 5.41 3.29
N SER A 25 19.75 4.47 3.56
CA SER A 25 19.55 3.06 3.19
C SER A 25 18.38 2.42 3.95
N TYR A 26 18.19 2.81 5.21
CA TYR A 26 17.04 2.39 6.01
C TYR A 26 15.71 2.92 5.46
N ALA A 27 15.61 4.23 5.18
CA ALA A 27 14.41 4.86 4.63
C ALA A 27 14.02 4.27 3.26
N GLN A 28 15.01 3.94 2.43
CA GLN A 28 14.79 3.29 1.15
C GLN A 28 14.21 1.88 1.31
N ARG A 29 14.74 1.07 2.22
CA ARG A 29 14.20 -0.26 2.53
C ARG A 29 12.77 -0.21 3.06
N PHE A 30 12.45 0.78 3.90
CA PHE A 30 11.08 1.03 4.38
C PHE A 30 10.14 1.36 3.22
N TRP A 31 10.58 2.22 2.31
CA TRP A 31 9.81 2.59 1.12
C TRP A 31 9.54 1.39 0.21
N ASP A 32 10.58 0.59 -0.05
CA ASP A 32 10.53 -0.59 -0.91
C ASP A 32 9.63 -1.67 -0.31
N ALA A 33 9.71 -1.93 1.00
CA ALA A 33 8.85 -2.89 1.69
C ALA A 33 7.36 -2.50 1.59
N GLY A 34 7.06 -1.20 1.77
CA GLY A 34 5.72 -0.67 1.60
C GLY A 34 5.20 -0.85 0.17
N ASN A 35 6.05 -0.60 -0.84
CA ASN A 35 5.66 -0.74 -2.25
C ASN A 35 5.49 -2.21 -2.66
N GLN A 36 6.36 -3.11 -2.20
CA GLN A 36 6.22 -4.55 -2.45
C GLN A 36 4.91 -5.10 -1.87
N THR A 37 4.56 -4.66 -0.66
CA THR A 37 3.29 -5.04 -0.01
C THR A 37 2.09 -4.62 -0.87
N VAL A 38 2.10 -3.38 -1.37
CA VAL A 38 1.06 -2.89 -2.28
C VAL A 38 1.05 -3.70 -3.58
N LEU A 39 2.19 -3.87 -4.24
CA LEU A 39 2.33 -4.59 -5.51
C LEU A 39 1.79 -6.03 -5.43
N LEU A 40 2.14 -6.77 -4.38
CA LEU A 40 1.68 -8.16 -4.17
C LEU A 40 0.16 -8.26 -4.14
N ILE A 41 -0.51 -7.28 -3.53
CA ILE A 41 -1.96 -7.30 -3.37
C ILE A 41 -2.66 -6.90 -4.65
N TYR A 42 -2.12 -5.94 -5.39
CA TYR A 42 -2.57 -5.66 -6.75
C TYR A 42 -2.41 -6.87 -7.66
N ALA A 43 -1.27 -7.58 -7.58
CA ALA A 43 -1.03 -8.78 -8.36
C ALA A 43 -2.00 -9.92 -8.00
N ALA A 44 -2.27 -10.14 -6.71
CA ALA A 44 -3.23 -11.13 -6.26
C ALA A 44 -4.66 -10.81 -6.72
N ALA A 45 -5.09 -9.56 -6.56
CA ALA A 45 -6.37 -9.07 -7.06
C ALA A 45 -6.50 -9.29 -8.58
N PHE A 46 -5.49 -8.88 -9.34
CA PHE A 46 -5.43 -9.06 -10.79
C PHE A 46 -5.45 -10.53 -11.22
N GLY A 47 -4.73 -11.40 -10.51
CA GLY A 47 -4.75 -12.85 -10.77
C GLY A 47 -6.15 -13.45 -10.63
N VAL A 48 -6.90 -13.05 -9.60
CA VAL A 48 -8.30 -13.46 -9.43
C VAL A 48 -9.16 -12.98 -10.60
N TYR A 49 -8.95 -11.75 -11.09
CA TYR A 49 -9.66 -11.24 -12.26
C TYR A 49 -9.43 -12.05 -13.52
N VAL A 50 -8.15 -12.29 -13.82
CA VAL A 50 -7.78 -13.04 -15.03
C VAL A 50 -8.37 -14.45 -14.96
N ALA A 51 -8.32 -15.12 -13.80
CA ALA A 51 -8.91 -16.43 -13.61
C ALA A 51 -10.43 -16.43 -13.86
N LEU A 52 -11.18 -15.47 -13.29
CA LEU A 52 -12.63 -15.38 -13.50
C LEU A 52 -13.01 -14.98 -14.93
N GLY A 53 -12.17 -14.21 -15.62
CA GLY A 53 -12.36 -13.81 -17.01
C GLY A 53 -12.12 -14.95 -18.01
N GLN A 54 -11.10 -15.78 -17.75
CA GLN A 54 -10.66 -16.83 -18.68
C GLN A 54 -11.44 -18.15 -18.54
N TYR A 55 -11.95 -18.46 -17.35
CA TYR A 55 -12.59 -19.75 -17.06
C TYR A 55 -14.08 -19.56 -16.70
N PRO A 56 -15.01 -19.77 -17.65
CA PRO A 56 -16.45 -19.59 -17.42
C PRO A 56 -17.01 -20.47 -16.30
N GLU A 57 -16.45 -21.66 -16.10
CA GLU A 57 -16.84 -22.59 -15.04
C GLU A 57 -16.57 -22.03 -13.64
N LEU A 58 -15.40 -21.40 -13.45
CA LEU A 58 -15.04 -20.74 -12.19
C LEU A 58 -15.94 -19.53 -11.94
N ARG A 59 -16.21 -18.75 -12.99
CA ARG A 59 -17.12 -17.59 -12.94
C ARG A 59 -18.53 -17.99 -12.52
N ASN A 60 -19.06 -19.06 -13.10
CA ASN A 60 -20.42 -19.52 -12.77
C ASN A 60 -20.51 -20.02 -11.33
N ARG A 61 -19.50 -20.74 -10.83
CA ARG A 61 -19.44 -21.13 -9.40
C ARG A 61 -19.29 -19.94 -8.45
N THR A 62 -18.72 -18.83 -8.90
CA THR A 62 -18.56 -17.65 -8.06
C THR A 62 -19.81 -16.78 -7.95
N LEU A 63 -20.79 -16.94 -8.85
CA LEU A 63 -22.09 -16.27 -8.74
C LEU A 63 -22.82 -16.66 -7.45
N ASP A 64 -22.73 -17.93 -7.04
CA ASP A 64 -23.35 -18.43 -5.81
C ASP A 64 -22.69 -17.88 -4.52
N HIS A 65 -21.52 -17.24 -4.66
CA HIS A 65 -20.68 -16.80 -3.55
C HIS A 65 -20.24 -15.34 -3.67
N GLU A 66 -20.92 -14.51 -4.48
CA GLU A 66 -20.55 -13.11 -4.71
C GLU A 66 -20.39 -12.33 -3.38
N GLY A 67 -21.35 -12.47 -2.46
CA GLY A 67 -21.29 -11.81 -1.16
C GLY A 67 -20.07 -12.22 -0.32
N ALA A 68 -19.69 -13.51 -0.35
CA ALA A 68 -18.52 -14.00 0.35
C ALA A 68 -17.22 -13.45 -0.24
N LEU A 69 -17.14 -13.31 -1.57
CA LEU A 69 -15.99 -12.68 -2.25
C LEU A 69 -15.85 -11.20 -1.89
N VAL A 70 -16.97 -10.47 -1.84
CA VAL A 70 -16.98 -9.05 -1.43
C VAL A 70 -16.50 -8.91 0.01
N VAL A 71 -17.01 -9.73 0.93
CA VAL A 71 -16.57 -9.72 2.35
C VAL A 71 -15.09 -10.06 2.46
N LEU A 72 -14.61 -11.08 1.76
CA LEU A 72 -13.20 -11.46 1.76
C LEU A 72 -12.31 -10.33 1.24
N ALA A 73 -12.72 -9.65 0.16
CA ALA A 73 -12.01 -8.49 -0.37
C ALA A 73 -11.96 -7.34 0.64
N LEU A 74 -13.07 -7.03 1.31
CA LEU A 74 -13.11 -5.99 2.34
C LEU A 74 -12.21 -6.33 3.53
N LEU A 75 -12.24 -7.58 4.03
CA LEU A 75 -11.39 -8.04 5.13
C LEU A 75 -9.90 -8.00 4.74
N GLY A 76 -9.55 -8.44 3.53
CA GLY A 76 -8.18 -8.39 3.03
C GLY A 76 -7.64 -6.96 2.93
N ASN A 77 -8.44 -6.03 2.42
CA ASN A 77 -8.06 -4.61 2.34
C ASN A 77 -7.99 -3.96 3.73
N ALA A 78 -8.89 -4.31 4.65
CA ALA A 78 -8.84 -3.82 6.03
C ALA A 78 -7.58 -4.30 6.76
N ALA A 79 -7.23 -5.59 6.60
CA ALA A 79 -5.99 -6.15 7.14
C ALA A 79 -4.75 -5.45 6.56
N LEU A 80 -4.76 -5.13 5.26
CA LEU A 80 -3.69 -4.38 4.63
C LEU A 80 -3.54 -2.95 5.19
N ILE A 81 -4.65 -2.22 5.33
CA ILE A 81 -4.63 -0.88 5.94
C ILE A 81 -4.07 -0.95 7.36
N PHE A 82 -4.46 -1.98 8.13
CA PHE A 82 -3.91 -2.20 9.46
C PHE A 82 -2.39 -2.44 9.44
N LEU A 83 -1.88 -3.28 8.53
CA LEU A 83 -0.45 -3.56 8.40
C LEU A 83 0.33 -2.30 7.99
N LEU A 84 -0.16 -1.54 7.00
CA LEU A 84 0.44 -0.27 6.57
C LEU A 84 0.49 0.74 7.71
N ARG A 85 -0.60 0.87 8.47
CA ARG A 85 -0.68 1.75 9.64
C ARG A 85 0.29 1.31 10.73
N ARG A 86 0.38 0.01 11.02
CA ARG A 86 1.31 -0.54 12.01
C ARG A 86 2.76 -0.26 11.62
N MET A 87 3.10 -0.46 10.34
CA MET A 87 4.41 -0.17 9.78
C MET A 87 4.76 1.32 9.91
N ALA A 88 3.83 2.23 9.56
CA ALA A 88 4.03 3.67 9.71
C ALA A 88 4.16 4.12 11.18
N CYS A 89 3.40 3.51 12.11
CA CYS A 89 3.55 3.81 13.53
C CYS A 89 4.91 3.34 14.08
N HIS A 90 5.40 2.19 13.64
CA HIS A 90 6.71 1.69 14.04
C HIS A 90 7.82 2.61 13.53
N GLU A 91 7.67 3.07 12.29
CA GLU A 91 8.60 4.03 11.68
C GLU A 91 8.58 5.38 12.39
N TYR A 92 7.39 5.93 12.64
CA TYR A 92 7.24 7.17 13.40
C TYR A 92 7.94 7.10 14.76
N ARG A 93 7.84 5.97 15.47
CA ARG A 93 8.52 5.77 16.77
C ARG A 93 10.03 5.74 16.61
N LEU A 94 10.55 5.02 15.61
CA LEU A 94 11.99 4.96 15.32
C LEU A 94 12.51 6.33 14.93
N THR A 95 11.87 7.00 13.97
CA THR A 95 12.23 8.35 13.54
C THR A 95 12.23 9.30 14.73
N ARG A 96 11.18 9.36 15.54
CA ARG A 96 11.16 10.23 16.73
C ARG A 96 12.27 9.93 17.76
N THR A 97 12.71 8.67 17.85
CA THR A 97 13.76 8.25 18.79
C THR A 97 15.16 8.61 18.29
N TYR A 98 15.40 8.58 16.97
CA TYR A 98 16.72 8.74 16.36
C TYR A 98 16.88 10.06 15.56
N SER A 99 15.80 10.78 15.28
CA SER A 99 15.76 11.98 14.46
C SER A 99 14.49 12.82 14.72
N GLU A 100 14.64 14.00 15.32
CA GLU A 100 13.52 14.94 15.53
C GLU A 100 13.21 15.81 14.29
N HIS A 101 13.67 15.43 13.09
CA HIS A 101 13.43 16.23 11.90
C HIS A 101 11.94 16.22 11.51
N PRO A 102 11.24 17.37 11.53
CA PRO A 102 9.80 17.43 11.29
C PRO A 102 9.42 16.97 9.89
N LEU A 103 10.27 17.26 8.89
CA LEU A 103 10.05 16.86 7.50
C LEU A 103 10.05 15.32 7.30
N LEU A 104 10.85 14.58 8.07
CA LEU A 104 10.89 13.12 7.99
C LEU A 104 9.60 12.50 8.55
N ILE A 105 9.10 13.09 9.64
CA ILE A 105 7.83 12.69 10.26
C ILE A 105 6.67 12.94 9.29
N ASP A 106 6.63 14.12 8.65
CA ASP A 106 5.60 14.45 7.65
C ASP A 106 5.66 13.52 6.42
N ALA A 107 6.87 13.16 5.98
CA ALA A 107 7.06 12.23 4.87
C ALA A 107 6.48 10.84 5.17
N ILE A 108 6.65 10.32 6.40
CA ILE A 108 6.09 9.02 6.82
C ILE A 108 4.57 9.04 6.76
N TRP A 109 3.95 10.10 7.29
CA TRP A 109 2.50 10.25 7.26
C TRP A 109 1.99 10.44 5.83
N SER A 110 2.63 11.28 5.02
CA SER A 110 2.27 11.46 3.61
C SER A 110 2.32 10.13 2.84
N ALA A 111 3.39 9.35 3.04
CA ALA A 111 3.55 8.03 2.45
C ALA A 111 2.45 7.05 2.88
N LEU A 112 2.04 7.07 4.15
CA LEU A 112 0.92 6.27 4.63
C LEU A 112 -0.38 6.66 3.92
N HIS A 113 -0.69 7.96 3.84
CA HIS A 113 -1.93 8.44 3.19
C HIS A 113 -1.97 8.08 1.71
N MET A 114 -0.86 8.24 0.98
CA MET A 114 -0.78 7.82 -0.42
C MET A 114 -1.05 6.32 -0.58
N ARG A 115 -0.45 5.47 0.26
CA ARG A 115 -0.64 4.02 0.19
C ARG A 115 -2.06 3.59 0.56
N ILE A 116 -2.64 4.17 1.62
CA ILE A 116 -4.06 3.92 1.97
C ILE A 116 -4.98 4.34 0.82
N THR A 117 -4.71 5.50 0.21
CA THR A 117 -5.50 5.99 -0.92
C THR A 117 -5.43 5.03 -2.11
N LEU A 118 -4.23 4.54 -2.44
CA LEU A 118 -4.05 3.53 -3.48
C LEU A 118 -4.83 2.24 -3.17
N VAL A 119 -4.77 1.75 -1.93
CA VAL A 119 -5.53 0.57 -1.50
C VAL A 119 -7.04 0.78 -1.67
N CYS A 120 -7.56 1.93 -1.25
CA CYS A 120 -8.98 2.27 -1.42
C CYS A 120 -9.38 2.34 -2.90
N ILE A 121 -8.58 3.00 -3.75
CA ILE A 121 -8.81 3.08 -5.19
C ILE A 121 -8.77 1.68 -5.81
N ASN A 122 -7.82 0.84 -5.43
CA ASN A 122 -7.72 -0.53 -5.91
C ASN A 122 -8.95 -1.35 -5.53
N ALA A 123 -9.39 -1.25 -4.27
CA ALA A 123 -10.59 -1.93 -3.80
C ALA A 123 -11.83 -1.48 -4.58
N ALA A 124 -11.95 -0.18 -4.91
CA ALA A 124 -13.04 0.34 -5.71
C ALA A 124 -13.00 -0.20 -7.17
N ILE A 125 -11.83 -0.17 -7.81
CA ILE A 125 -11.64 -0.75 -9.15
C ILE A 125 -11.94 -2.25 -9.13
N TYR A 126 -11.47 -2.96 -8.10
CA TYR A 126 -11.74 -4.38 -7.87
C TYR A 126 -13.25 -4.62 -7.87
N LEU A 127 -13.97 -4.03 -6.92
CA LEU A 127 -15.41 -4.24 -6.78
C LEU A 127 -16.19 -3.86 -8.06
N PHE A 128 -15.78 -2.80 -8.76
CA PHE A 128 -16.37 -2.40 -10.02
C PHE A 128 -16.18 -3.44 -11.14
N VAL A 129 -14.97 -3.98 -11.29
CA VAL A 129 -14.67 -4.98 -12.31
C VAL A 129 -15.37 -6.30 -11.98
N LEU A 130 -15.32 -6.74 -10.72
CA LEU A 130 -15.99 -7.97 -10.28
C LEU A 130 -17.49 -7.92 -10.58
N THR A 131 -18.17 -6.85 -10.17
CA THR A 131 -19.60 -6.66 -10.45
C THR A 131 -19.89 -6.55 -11.94
N SER A 132 -19.01 -5.95 -12.73
CA SER A 132 -19.16 -5.87 -14.20
C SER A 132 -19.04 -7.24 -14.88
N ILE A 133 -18.10 -8.09 -14.45
CA ILE A 133 -17.91 -9.44 -14.98
C ILE A 133 -19.09 -10.34 -14.59
N LEU A 134 -19.53 -10.27 -13.33
CA LEU A 134 -20.66 -11.07 -12.84
C LEU A 134 -21.98 -10.66 -13.53
N LYS A 135 -22.25 -9.35 -13.70
CA LYS A 135 -23.41 -8.87 -14.47
C LYS A 135 -23.43 -9.36 -15.90
N ARG A 136 -22.27 -9.38 -16.58
CA ARG A 136 -22.16 -9.91 -17.95
C ARG A 136 -22.42 -11.42 -17.98
N ALA A 137 -22.05 -12.16 -16.95
CA ALA A 137 -22.32 -13.59 -16.85
C ALA A 137 -23.82 -13.89 -16.64
N LEU A 138 -24.54 -13.05 -15.90
CA LEU A 138 -25.99 -13.15 -15.71
C LEU A 138 -26.81 -12.80 -16.98
N ALA A 139 -26.23 -12.03 -17.90
CA ALA A 139 -26.91 -11.59 -19.13
C ALA A 139 -26.63 -12.48 -20.35
N ALA A 140 -25.73 -13.47 -20.23
CA ALA A 140 -25.32 -14.40 -21.28
C ALA A 140 -25.93 -15.78 -21.04
#